data_AF-A0A512IHP3-F1
#
_entry.id   AF-A0A512IHP3-F1
#
_cell.length_a   1.000
_cell.length_b   1.000
_cell.length_c   1.000
_cell.angle_alpha   90.00
_cell.angle_beta   90.00
_cell.angle_gamma   90.00
#
_symmetry.space_group_name_H-M   'P 1'
#
loop_
_entity.id
_entity.type
_entity.pdbx_description
1 polymer ?
#
loop_
_entity_poly.entity_id
_entity_poly.type
_entity_poly.pdbx_seq_one_letter_code
_entity_poly.pdbx_strand_id
1 'polypeptide(L)'
;MNVNDTASPSLRARKKAETWSAIHEAAAGLALEHGVEGATVEAIAAAAGVSPRTFFNYFPAKEDAVLGMRAPELDPQLLEGFSLEHDLLGQVSRLLLAVTRSAYAGRDAERRRRLLQDHPGLGRRRHELTLEAEDLVRRTLAELLARDPHWSAGIGEHPVDDVARMLVILGGVPLRFAITAESYSPAHGLPAEDHDSALTLFHRLQEKLS
;
A
#
# COMPACT_ATOMS: atom_id res chain seq x y z
N MET A 1 -15.57 -34.94 -15.10
CA MET A 1 -14.22 -34.37 -14.89
C MET A 1 -14.39 -33.22 -13.92
N ASN A 2 -13.87 -33.36 -12.70
CA ASN A 2 -14.28 -32.56 -11.53
C ASN A 2 -13.88 -31.08 -11.64
N VAL A 3 -14.89 -30.22 -11.51
CA VAL A 3 -14.78 -28.77 -11.30
C VAL A 3 -14.90 -28.53 -9.80
N ASN A 4 -13.77 -28.55 -9.09
CA ASN A 4 -13.62 -27.98 -7.75
C ASN A 4 -12.15 -28.09 -7.32
N ASP A 5 -11.39 -27.03 -7.54
CA ASP A 5 -10.15 -26.80 -6.79
C ASP A 5 -10.01 -25.30 -6.48
N THR A 6 -10.96 -24.77 -5.70
CA THR A 6 -10.71 -23.58 -4.89
C THR A 6 -9.69 -24.00 -3.83
N ALA A 7 -8.41 -23.95 -4.19
CA ALA A 7 -7.31 -24.51 -3.44
C ALA A 7 -7.32 -23.99 -2.00
N SER A 8 -7.65 -24.88 -1.06
CA SER A 8 -7.40 -24.65 0.36
C SER A 8 -5.93 -24.28 0.53
N PRO A 9 -5.58 -23.19 1.25
CA PRO A 9 -4.19 -22.77 1.40
C PRO A 9 -3.38 -23.94 1.96
N SER A 10 -2.22 -24.20 1.35
CA SER A 10 -1.33 -25.28 1.80
C SER A 10 -1.05 -25.16 3.30
N LEU A 11 -0.79 -26.28 3.99
CA LEU A 11 -0.45 -26.26 5.42
C LEU A 11 0.69 -25.28 5.73
N ARG A 12 1.62 -25.10 4.79
CA ARG A 12 2.70 -24.10 4.89
C ARG A 12 2.17 -22.66 4.81
N ALA A 13 1.27 -22.36 3.89
CA ALA A 13 0.64 -21.04 3.78
C ALA A 13 -0.20 -20.71 5.01
N ARG A 14 -0.95 -21.68 5.55
CA ARG A 14 -1.70 -21.54 6.81
C ARG A 14 -0.78 -21.22 7.99
N LYS A 15 0.25 -22.05 8.22
CA LYS A 15 1.26 -21.81 9.28
C LYS A 15 1.96 -20.46 9.14
N LYS A 16 2.25 -20.03 7.90
CA LYS A 16 2.83 -18.72 7.62
C LYS A 16 1.87 -17.60 8.05
N ALA A 17 0.60 -17.69 7.67
CA ALA A 17 -0.41 -16.69 8.05
C ALA A 17 -0.67 -16.67 9.57
N GLU A 18 -0.73 -17.83 10.23
CA GLU A 18 -0.86 -17.96 11.68
C GLU A 18 0.32 -17.32 12.41
N THR A 19 1.55 -17.61 11.99
CA THR A 19 2.76 -17.03 12.59
C THR A 19 2.81 -15.52 12.39
N TRP A 20 2.49 -15.05 11.18
CA TRP A 20 2.41 -13.61 10.90
C TRP A 20 1.38 -12.93 11.82
N SER A 21 0.20 -13.54 11.99
CA SER A 21 -0.85 -13.02 12.85
C SER A 21 -0.43 -13.00 14.32
N ALA A 22 0.21 -14.06 14.81
CA ALA A 22 0.68 -14.14 16.20
C ALA A 22 1.72 -13.04 16.52
N ILE A 23 2.66 -12.80 15.59
CA ILE A 23 3.65 -11.73 15.74
C ILE A 23 2.97 -10.35 15.72
N HIS A 24 2.04 -10.11 14.81
CA HIS A 24 1.30 -8.84 14.74
C HIS A 24 0.48 -8.58 16.02
N GLU A 25 -0.26 -9.57 16.50
CA GLU A 25 -1.05 -9.44 17.73
C GLU A 25 -0.16 -9.11 18.94
N ALA A 26 0.98 -9.80 19.09
CA ALA A 26 1.94 -9.53 20.14
C ALA A 26 2.53 -8.11 20.03
N ALA A 27 2.94 -7.71 18.83
CA ALA A 27 3.52 -6.39 18.59
C ALA A 27 2.54 -5.26 18.86
N ALA A 28 1.33 -5.35 18.32
CA ALA A 28 0.32 -4.33 18.50
C ALA A 28 -0.19 -4.27 19.95
N GLY A 29 -0.33 -5.41 20.62
CA GLY A 29 -0.69 -5.47 22.05
C GLY A 29 0.35 -4.78 22.94
N LEU A 30 1.62 -5.16 22.80
CA LEU A 30 2.72 -4.53 23.55
C LEU A 30 2.83 -3.03 23.26
N ALA A 31 2.64 -2.62 22.01
CA ALA A 31 2.70 -1.20 21.65
C ALA A 31 1.55 -0.40 22.29
N LEU A 32 0.35 -0.97 22.40
CA LEU A 32 -0.77 -0.32 23.08
C LEU A 32 -0.61 -0.26 24.60
N GLU A 33 -0.01 -1.28 25.21
CA GLU A 33 0.16 -1.38 26.67
C GLU A 33 1.38 -0.61 27.19
N HIS A 34 2.47 -0.59 26.44
CA HIS A 34 3.78 -0.09 26.88
C HIS A 34 4.39 0.95 25.93
N GLY A 35 3.65 1.36 24.90
CA GLY A 35 4.15 2.23 23.84
C GLY A 35 5.04 1.48 22.83
N VAL A 36 5.29 2.11 21.67
CA VAL A 36 6.11 1.54 20.59
C VAL A 36 7.54 1.21 21.03
N GLU A 37 8.09 1.95 22.00
CA GLU A 37 9.42 1.66 22.56
C GLU A 37 9.43 0.41 23.43
N GLY A 38 8.34 0.12 24.14
CA GLY A 38 8.19 -1.09 24.94
C GLY A 38 7.99 -2.37 24.10
N ALA A 39 7.54 -2.23 22.85
CA ALA A 39 7.39 -3.33 21.91
C ALA A 39 8.73 -3.69 21.22
N THR A 40 9.72 -4.14 21.99
CA THR A 40 11.01 -4.56 21.43
C THR A 40 10.88 -5.87 20.64
N VAL A 41 11.78 -6.11 19.67
CA VAL A 41 11.76 -7.35 18.87
C VAL A 41 11.87 -8.58 19.77
N GLU A 42 12.66 -8.52 20.84
CA GLU A 42 12.82 -9.59 21.82
C GLU A 42 11.52 -9.86 22.58
N ALA A 43 10.85 -8.81 23.06
CA ALA A 43 9.58 -8.93 23.77
C ALA A 43 8.47 -9.47 22.85
N ILE A 44 8.40 -8.96 21.62
CA ILE A 44 7.44 -9.43 20.61
C ILE A 44 7.69 -10.90 20.28
N ALA A 45 8.94 -11.28 20.00
CA ALA A 45 9.29 -12.65 19.65
C ALA A 45 8.96 -13.62 20.79
N ALA A 46 9.28 -13.24 22.04
CA ALA A 46 8.93 -14.02 23.23
C ALA A 46 7.41 -14.19 23.39
N ALA A 47 6.64 -13.09 23.27
CA ALA A 47 5.19 -13.12 23.37
C ALA A 47 4.51 -13.94 22.25
N ALA A 48 5.08 -13.90 21.03
CA ALA A 48 4.59 -14.67 19.88
C ALA A 48 5.11 -16.13 19.84
N GLY A 49 5.97 -16.53 20.77
CA GLY A 49 6.53 -17.89 20.81
C GLY A 49 7.49 -18.20 19.65
N VAL A 50 8.21 -17.20 19.14
CA VAL A 50 9.15 -17.32 18.02
C VAL A 50 10.54 -16.79 18.39
N SER A 51 11.55 -17.08 17.56
CA SER A 51 12.88 -16.47 17.71
C SER A 51 12.92 -15.07 17.07
N PRO A 52 13.84 -14.16 17.46
CA PRO A 52 14.07 -12.90 16.75
C PRO A 52 14.41 -13.10 15.27
N ARG A 53 15.16 -14.16 14.94
CA ARG A 53 15.41 -14.55 13.54
C ARG A 53 14.11 -14.88 12.81
N THR A 54 13.20 -15.60 13.47
CA THR A 54 11.88 -15.90 12.90
C THR A 54 11.08 -14.62 12.72
N PHE A 55 11.09 -13.69 13.68
CA PHE A 55 10.44 -12.39 13.55
C PHE A 55 10.87 -11.67 12.26
N PHE A 56 12.19 -11.55 12.01
CA PHE A 56 12.72 -10.88 10.82
C PHE A 56 12.40 -11.60 9.50
N ASN A 57 12.05 -12.89 9.53
CA ASN A 57 11.55 -13.59 8.34
C ASN A 57 10.14 -13.14 7.92
N TYR A 58 9.40 -12.49 8.83
CA TYR A 58 8.03 -12.03 8.60
C TYR A 58 7.92 -10.51 8.51
N PHE A 59 8.68 -9.77 9.32
CA PHE A 59 8.63 -8.32 9.39
C PHE A 59 10.04 -7.72 9.35
N PRO A 60 10.34 -6.83 8.39
CA PRO A 60 11.66 -6.21 8.31
C PRO A 60 11.88 -5.19 9.45
N ALA A 61 10.81 -4.56 9.95
CA ALA A 61 10.86 -3.67 11.11
C ALA A 61 9.77 -3.99 12.16
N LYS A 62 10.00 -3.60 13.43
CA LYS A 62 8.99 -3.77 14.49
C LYS A 62 7.74 -2.94 14.22
N GLU A 63 7.90 -1.77 13.60
CA GLU A 63 6.82 -0.87 13.23
C GLU A 63 5.89 -1.52 12.19
N ASP A 64 6.42 -2.36 11.30
CA ASP A 64 5.61 -3.12 10.35
C ASP A 64 4.75 -4.16 11.09
N ALA A 65 5.32 -4.82 12.11
CA ALA A 65 4.57 -5.76 12.95
C ALA A 65 3.52 -5.04 13.80
N VAL A 66 3.84 -3.86 14.35
CA VAL A 66 2.90 -3.04 15.15
C VAL A 66 1.73 -2.58 14.29
N LEU A 67 1.98 -2.13 13.05
CA LEU A 67 0.94 -1.60 12.15
C LEU A 67 0.24 -2.68 11.31
N GLY A 68 0.71 -3.94 11.37
CA GLY A 68 0.19 -5.03 10.55
C GLY A 68 0.43 -4.80 9.06
N MET A 69 1.60 -4.27 8.72
CA MET A 69 2.01 -3.95 7.36
C MET A 69 2.78 -5.10 6.70
N ARG A 70 2.74 -5.11 5.39
CA ARG A 70 3.46 -6.01 4.49
C ARG A 70 4.06 -5.17 3.38
N ALA A 71 4.99 -5.76 2.63
CA ALA A 71 5.42 -5.15 1.38
C ALA A 71 4.19 -4.90 0.48
N PRO A 72 4.11 -3.74 -0.19
CA PRO A 72 3.04 -3.47 -1.13
C PRO A 72 3.12 -4.47 -2.29
N GLU A 73 1.97 -4.99 -2.67
CA GLU A 73 1.82 -5.93 -3.77
C GLU A 73 0.86 -5.34 -4.81
N LEU A 74 1.17 -5.57 -6.08
CA LEU A 74 0.31 -5.23 -7.19
C LEU A 74 -0.37 -6.51 -7.68
N ASP A 75 -1.69 -6.56 -7.57
CA ASP A 75 -2.48 -7.67 -8.11
C ASP A 75 -2.49 -7.57 -9.65
N PRO A 76 -1.96 -8.58 -10.38
CA PRO A 76 -1.95 -8.58 -11.84
C PRO A 76 -3.34 -8.37 -12.47
N GLN A 77 -4.42 -8.76 -11.78
CA GLN A 77 -5.79 -8.54 -12.27
C GLN A 77 -6.14 -7.07 -12.43
N LEU A 78 -5.50 -6.17 -11.65
CA LEU A 78 -5.67 -4.72 -11.79
C LEU A 78 -5.13 -4.20 -13.13
N LEU A 79 -4.25 -4.96 -13.80
CA LEU A 79 -3.67 -4.59 -15.09
C LEU A 79 -4.45 -5.13 -16.28
N GLU A 80 -5.33 -6.12 -16.11
CA GLU A 80 -6.08 -6.75 -17.23
C GLU A 80 -6.98 -5.74 -17.96
N GLY A 81 -7.49 -4.73 -17.25
CA GLY A 81 -8.29 -3.64 -17.82
C GLY A 81 -7.52 -2.34 -18.05
N PHE A 82 -6.19 -2.33 -17.89
CA PHE A 82 -5.40 -1.11 -17.93
C PHE A 82 -5.18 -0.62 -19.38
N SER A 83 -5.58 0.62 -19.68
CA SER A 83 -5.44 1.22 -21.02
C SER A 83 -4.54 2.45 -21.00
N LEU A 84 -3.55 2.52 -21.90
CA LEU A 84 -2.69 3.70 -22.06
C LEU A 84 -3.35 4.82 -22.87
N GLU A 85 -4.50 4.55 -23.51
CA GLU A 85 -5.19 5.49 -24.40
C GLU A 85 -6.31 6.28 -23.69
N HIS A 86 -6.89 5.72 -22.63
CA HIS A 86 -8.08 6.25 -21.98
C HIS A 86 -7.87 6.44 -20.49
N ASP A 87 -8.19 7.61 -19.93
CA ASP A 87 -8.15 7.88 -18.48
C ASP A 87 -6.88 7.36 -17.77
N LEU A 88 -5.70 7.59 -18.35
CA LEU A 88 -4.45 7.05 -17.81
C LEU A 88 -4.20 7.56 -16.37
N LEU A 89 -4.45 8.84 -16.10
CA LEU A 89 -4.23 9.41 -14.78
C LEU A 89 -5.24 8.90 -13.73
N GLY A 90 -6.51 8.72 -14.09
CA GLY A 90 -7.49 8.11 -13.20
C GLY A 90 -7.15 6.65 -12.89
N GLN A 91 -6.68 5.89 -13.88
CA GLN A 91 -6.23 4.51 -13.68
C GLN A 91 -4.98 4.42 -12.79
N VAL A 92 -3.99 5.28 -13.01
CA VAL A 92 -2.80 5.36 -12.15
C VAL A 92 -3.21 5.73 -10.72
N SER A 93 -4.15 6.66 -10.52
CA SER A 93 -4.65 7.02 -9.20
C SER A 93 -5.30 5.84 -8.47
N ARG A 94 -6.15 5.07 -9.16
CA ARG A 94 -6.78 3.86 -8.61
C ARG A 94 -5.74 2.77 -8.31
N LEU A 95 -4.73 2.61 -9.16
CA LEU A 95 -3.65 1.66 -8.96
C LEU A 95 -2.80 2.01 -7.73
N LEU A 96 -2.44 3.29 -7.56
CA LEU A 96 -1.74 3.78 -6.37
C LEU A 96 -2.52 3.51 -5.07
N LEU A 97 -3.83 3.75 -5.08
CA LEU A 97 -4.70 3.44 -3.93
C LEU A 97 -4.74 1.94 -3.64
N ALA A 98 -4.91 1.11 -4.67
CA ALA A 98 -4.99 -0.33 -4.52
C ALA A 98 -3.68 -0.93 -3.97
N VAL A 99 -2.53 -0.53 -4.53
CA VAL A 99 -1.20 -0.97 -4.08
C VAL A 99 -0.88 -0.48 -2.67
N THR A 100 -1.28 0.75 -2.32
CA THR A 100 -1.12 1.24 -0.94
C THR A 100 -1.98 0.44 0.04
N ARG A 101 -3.22 0.07 -0.35
CA ARG A 101 -4.12 -0.73 0.49
C ARG A 101 -3.66 -2.18 0.65
N SER A 102 -3.02 -2.77 -0.35
CA SER A 102 -2.56 -4.17 -0.31
C SER A 102 -1.51 -4.42 0.78
N ALA A 103 -0.75 -3.38 1.14
CA ALA A 103 0.24 -3.43 2.20
C ALA A 103 -0.35 -3.58 3.61
N TYR A 104 -1.65 -3.39 3.81
CA TYR A 104 -2.28 -3.47 5.13
C TYR A 104 -3.12 -4.73 5.32
N ALA A 105 -3.00 -5.39 6.46
CA ALA A 105 -3.96 -6.41 6.85
C ALA A 105 -5.33 -5.78 7.16
N GLY A 106 -6.37 -6.23 6.46
CA GLY A 106 -7.72 -5.62 6.51
C GLY A 106 -8.50 -5.81 7.81
N ARG A 107 -8.04 -6.64 8.76
CA ARG A 107 -8.80 -6.97 9.98
C ARG A 107 -8.50 -6.10 11.21
N ASP A 108 -7.48 -5.24 11.17
CA ASP A 108 -7.01 -4.50 12.35
C ASP A 108 -6.93 -2.97 12.11
N ALA A 109 -7.80 -2.45 11.24
CA ALA A 109 -7.83 -1.04 10.88
C ALA A 109 -7.99 -0.13 12.12
N GLU A 110 -8.88 -0.51 13.04
CA GLU A 110 -9.18 0.24 14.27
C GLU A 110 -8.03 0.25 15.29
N ARG A 111 -7.20 -0.78 15.32
CA ARG A 111 -6.04 -0.81 16.21
C ARG A 111 -4.86 -0.04 15.62
N ARG A 112 -4.57 -0.26 14.34
CA ARG A 112 -3.60 0.54 13.57
C ARG A 112 -3.92 2.02 13.66
N ARG A 113 -5.21 2.35 13.60
CA ARG A 113 -5.76 3.69 13.80
C ARG A 113 -5.25 4.33 15.10
N ARG A 114 -5.52 3.67 16.22
CA ARG A 114 -5.15 4.16 17.56
C ARG A 114 -3.64 4.30 17.69
N LEU A 115 -2.89 3.31 17.23
CA LEU A 115 -1.43 3.32 17.26
C LEU A 115 -0.84 4.54 16.50
N LEU A 116 -1.37 4.86 15.31
CA LEU A 116 -0.91 6.03 14.54
C LEU A 116 -1.28 7.37 15.19
N GLN A 117 -2.38 7.42 15.95
CA GLN A 117 -2.79 8.62 16.69
C GLN A 117 -1.95 8.83 17.96
N ASP A 118 -1.73 7.76 18.71
CA ASP A 118 -1.05 7.80 20.01
C ASP A 118 0.49 7.87 19.83
N HIS A 119 1.00 7.42 18.67
CA HIS A 119 2.43 7.36 18.39
C HIS A 119 2.79 7.97 17.02
N PRO A 120 2.96 9.31 16.95
CA PRO A 120 3.29 10.02 15.70
C PRO A 120 4.56 9.51 14.99
N GLY A 121 5.50 8.92 15.71
CA GLY A 121 6.71 8.30 15.14
C GLY A 121 6.42 7.19 14.13
N LEU A 122 5.30 6.48 14.27
CA LEU A 122 4.85 5.47 13.32
C LEU A 122 4.46 6.06 11.95
N GLY A 123 4.17 7.36 11.90
CA GLY A 123 3.86 8.07 10.66
C GLY A 123 5.01 8.07 9.65
N ARG A 124 6.27 8.05 10.13
CA ARG A 124 7.45 7.94 9.25
C ARG A 124 7.48 6.62 8.50
N ARG A 125 7.37 5.49 9.22
CA ARG A 125 7.36 4.17 8.59
C ARG A 125 6.18 4.01 7.63
N ARG A 126 5.02 4.52 8.00
CA ARG A 126 3.84 4.56 7.11
C ARG A 126 4.13 5.33 5.82
N HIS A 127 4.80 6.47 5.91
CA HIS A 127 5.17 7.26 4.74
C HIS A 127 6.18 6.51 3.85
N GLU A 128 7.17 5.84 4.43
CA GLU A 128 8.13 5.00 3.70
C GLU A 128 7.40 3.90 2.91
N LEU A 129 6.41 3.25 3.50
CA LEU A 129 5.57 2.26 2.81
C LEU A 129 4.79 2.87 1.62
N THR A 130 4.29 4.09 1.75
CA THR A 130 3.64 4.80 0.63
C THR A 130 4.62 5.05 -0.51
N LEU A 131 5.87 5.43 -0.21
CA LEU A 131 6.90 5.60 -1.23
C LEU A 131 7.28 4.26 -1.90
N GLU A 132 7.33 3.15 -1.13
CA GLU A 132 7.52 1.81 -1.68
C GLU A 132 6.39 1.42 -2.66
N ALA A 133 5.13 1.77 -2.32
CA ALA A 133 3.97 1.54 -3.18
C ALA A 133 4.01 2.40 -4.45
N GLU A 134 4.37 3.69 -4.33
CA GLU A 134 4.56 4.58 -5.47
C GLU A 134 5.64 4.08 -6.43
N ASP A 135 6.80 3.64 -5.91
CA ASP A 135 7.86 3.10 -6.74
C ASP A 135 7.45 1.79 -7.44
N LEU A 136 6.69 0.92 -6.76
CA LEU A 136 6.15 -0.28 -7.40
C LEU A 136 5.27 0.08 -8.61
N VAL A 137 4.32 1.01 -8.43
CA VAL A 137 3.46 1.48 -9.53
C VAL A 137 4.26 2.14 -10.64
N ARG A 138 5.24 2.98 -10.29
CA ARG A 138 6.13 3.66 -11.24
C ARG A 138 6.90 2.66 -12.11
N ARG A 139 7.50 1.62 -11.50
CA ARG A 139 8.22 0.58 -12.23
C ARG A 139 7.29 -0.20 -13.16
N THR A 140 6.12 -0.59 -12.69
CA THR A 140 5.11 -1.27 -13.51
C THR A 140 4.68 -0.38 -14.69
N LEU A 141 4.43 0.90 -14.46
CA LEU A 141 4.04 1.83 -15.51
C LEU A 141 5.17 2.03 -16.53
N ALA A 142 6.43 2.16 -16.09
CA ALA A 142 7.57 2.25 -17.00
C ALA A 142 7.69 1.01 -17.89
N GLU A 143 7.47 -0.19 -17.35
CA GLU A 143 7.44 -1.44 -18.13
C GLU A 143 6.30 -1.47 -19.16
N LEU A 144 5.11 -0.98 -18.80
CA LEU A 144 3.97 -0.90 -19.71
C LEU A 144 4.24 0.09 -20.84
N LEU A 145 4.70 1.30 -20.51
CA LEU A 145 5.03 2.35 -21.49
C LEU A 145 6.15 1.92 -22.44
N ALA A 146 7.16 1.21 -21.95
CA ALA A 146 8.27 0.72 -22.77
C ALA A 146 7.84 -0.35 -23.80
N ARG A 147 6.70 -1.03 -23.57
CA ARG A 147 6.13 -2.02 -24.50
C ARG A 147 5.17 -1.41 -25.52
N ASP A 148 4.72 -0.19 -25.28
CA ASP A 148 3.77 0.48 -26.17
C ASP A 148 4.50 1.28 -27.26
N PRO A 149 4.18 1.07 -28.56
CA PRO A 149 4.85 1.78 -29.65
C PRO A 149 4.76 3.31 -29.58
N HIS A 150 3.69 3.87 -29.02
CA HIS A 150 3.50 5.33 -28.93
C HIS A 150 4.29 5.93 -27.77
N TRP A 151 4.49 5.18 -26.68
CA TRP A 151 5.14 5.68 -25.47
C TRP A 151 6.61 5.29 -25.36
N SER A 152 7.04 4.20 -26.01
CA SER A 152 8.38 3.61 -25.86
C SER A 152 9.54 4.56 -26.21
N ALA A 153 9.29 5.57 -27.05
CA ALA A 153 10.28 6.59 -27.39
C ALA A 153 10.45 7.69 -26.32
N GLY A 154 9.59 7.73 -25.29
CA GLY A 154 9.51 8.85 -24.35
C GLY A 154 8.76 10.06 -24.92
N ILE A 155 8.93 11.24 -24.31
CA ILE A 155 8.31 12.49 -24.76
C ILE A 155 9.39 13.56 -24.93
N GLY A 156 9.66 13.95 -26.17
CA GLY A 156 10.73 14.91 -26.47
C GLY A 156 12.08 14.39 -26.03
N GLU A 157 12.75 15.11 -25.12
CA GLU A 157 14.03 14.70 -24.52
C GLU A 157 13.87 13.82 -23.28
N HIS A 158 12.64 13.56 -22.82
CA HIS A 158 12.37 12.84 -21.58
C HIS A 158 12.21 11.34 -21.81
N PRO A 159 13.04 10.49 -21.18
CA PRO A 159 12.93 9.03 -21.27
C PRO A 159 11.66 8.50 -20.59
N VAL A 160 11.28 7.27 -20.94
CA VAL A 160 10.09 6.58 -20.40
C VAL A 160 10.03 6.58 -18.87
N ASP A 161 11.16 6.44 -18.18
CA ASP A 161 11.21 6.44 -16.71
C ASP A 161 10.73 7.78 -16.12
N ASP A 162 11.11 8.90 -16.73
CA ASP A 162 10.69 10.24 -16.31
C ASP A 162 9.21 10.47 -16.60
N VAL A 163 8.72 9.97 -17.74
CA VAL A 163 7.29 10.00 -18.08
C VAL A 163 6.48 9.19 -17.05
N ALA A 164 6.91 7.97 -16.72
CA ALA A 164 6.26 7.13 -15.71
C ALA A 164 6.25 7.82 -14.33
N ARG A 165 7.37 8.43 -13.94
CA ARG A 165 7.47 9.19 -12.69
C ARG A 165 6.49 10.36 -12.67
N MET A 166 6.42 11.13 -13.75
CA MET A 166 5.49 12.25 -13.86
C MET A 166 4.03 11.79 -13.78
N LEU A 167 3.67 10.70 -14.48
CA LEU A 167 2.34 10.12 -14.44
C LEU A 167 1.94 9.64 -13.04
N VAL A 168 2.87 9.05 -12.29
CA VAL A 168 2.65 8.67 -10.87
C VAL A 168 2.42 9.89 -10.00
N ILE A 169 3.22 10.94 -10.13
CA ILE A 169 3.04 12.20 -9.38
C ILE A 169 1.66 12.80 -9.68
N LEU A 170 1.29 12.89 -10.97
CA LEU A 170 0.01 13.44 -11.40
C LEU A 170 -1.18 12.57 -10.94
N GLY A 171 -1.09 11.24 -11.08
CA GLY A 171 -2.10 10.29 -10.61
C GLY A 171 -2.22 10.25 -9.08
N GLY A 172 -1.19 10.67 -8.35
CA GLY A 172 -1.20 10.84 -6.90
C GLY A 172 -1.90 12.13 -6.42
N VAL A 173 -2.14 13.11 -7.30
CA VAL A 173 -2.77 14.39 -6.91
C VAL A 173 -4.14 14.20 -6.25
N PRO A 174 -5.07 13.40 -6.80
CA PRO A 174 -6.36 13.14 -6.16
C PRO A 174 -6.22 12.52 -4.77
N LEU A 175 -5.27 11.59 -4.60
CA LEU A 175 -4.99 10.97 -3.29
C LEU A 175 -4.46 12.01 -2.32
N ARG A 176 -3.48 12.82 -2.73
CA ARG A 176 -2.90 13.88 -1.90
C ARG A 176 -3.95 14.93 -1.51
N PHE A 177 -4.81 15.32 -2.44
CA PHE A 177 -5.92 16.22 -2.16
C PHE A 177 -6.84 15.62 -1.09
N ALA A 178 -7.26 14.36 -1.26
CA ALA A 178 -8.19 13.73 -0.33
C ALA A 178 -7.57 13.55 1.07
N ILE A 179 -6.28 13.22 1.20
CA ILE A 179 -5.62 13.08 2.51
C ILE A 179 -5.27 14.42 3.19
N THR A 180 -5.41 15.54 2.47
CA THR A 180 -5.20 16.89 3.04
C THR A 180 -6.52 17.60 3.37
N ALA A 181 -7.66 16.98 3.06
CA ALA A 181 -8.97 17.48 3.46
C ALA A 181 -9.11 17.49 4.98
N GLU A 182 -9.82 18.47 5.54
CA GLU A 182 -10.09 18.54 6.98
C GLU A 182 -10.86 17.32 7.50
N SER A 183 -11.67 16.69 6.64
CA SER A 183 -12.38 15.45 6.94
C SER A 183 -11.48 14.22 6.98
N TYR A 184 -10.25 14.30 6.44
CA TYR A 184 -9.35 13.16 6.40
C TYR A 184 -8.85 12.82 7.79
N SER A 185 -9.10 11.58 8.15
CA SER A 185 -8.52 10.98 9.33
C SER A 185 -7.51 9.94 8.88
N PRO A 186 -6.20 10.12 9.15
CA PRO A 186 -5.18 9.09 8.88
C PRO A 186 -5.50 7.75 9.55
N ALA A 187 -6.37 7.85 10.53
CA ALA A 187 -6.96 6.85 11.35
C ALA A 187 -8.01 5.97 10.62
N HIS A 188 -8.81 6.54 9.72
CA HIS A 188 -9.85 5.82 8.97
C HIS A 188 -9.36 5.33 7.59
N GLY A 189 -8.13 5.65 7.23
CA GLY A 189 -7.64 5.50 5.86
C GLY A 189 -8.35 6.47 4.92
N LEU A 190 -8.09 6.34 3.62
CA LEU A 190 -8.83 7.10 2.61
C LEU A 190 -10.08 6.30 2.19
N PRO A 191 -11.31 6.77 2.45
CA PRO A 191 -12.54 6.14 1.96
C PRO A 191 -12.58 6.09 0.43
N ALA A 192 -13.34 5.14 -0.14
CA ALA A 192 -13.48 5.04 -1.59
C ALA A 192 -14.24 6.26 -2.15
N GLU A 193 -15.29 6.70 -1.45
CA GLU A 193 -16.08 7.88 -1.85
C GLU A 193 -15.26 9.17 -1.89
N ASP A 194 -14.31 9.34 -0.97
CA ASP A 194 -13.44 10.52 -0.91
C ASP A 194 -12.44 10.51 -2.07
N HIS A 195 -11.90 9.33 -2.40
CA HIS A 195 -11.03 9.17 -3.57
C HIS A 195 -11.79 9.44 -4.87
N ASP A 196 -12.99 8.88 -5.04
CA ASP A 196 -13.81 9.05 -6.24
C ASP A 196 -14.24 10.51 -6.42
N SER A 197 -14.58 11.20 -5.34
CA SER A 197 -14.90 12.63 -5.34
C SER A 197 -13.69 13.47 -5.76
N ALA A 198 -12.51 13.18 -5.22
CA ALA A 198 -11.26 13.84 -5.60
C ALA A 198 -10.91 13.58 -7.08
N LEU A 199 -11.11 12.35 -7.56
CA LEU A 199 -10.88 11.97 -8.95
C LEU A 199 -11.82 12.70 -9.91
N THR A 200 -13.09 12.81 -9.53
CA THR A 200 -14.11 13.56 -10.29
C THR A 200 -13.73 15.04 -10.40
N LEU A 201 -13.30 15.66 -9.31
CA LEU A 201 -12.82 17.04 -9.33
C LEU A 201 -11.57 17.19 -10.22
N PHE A 202 -10.63 16.26 -10.12
CA PHE A 202 -9.40 16.25 -10.91
C PHE A 202 -9.70 16.20 -12.42
N HIS A 203 -10.59 15.30 -12.87
CA HIS A 203 -10.98 15.23 -14.29
C HIS A 203 -11.64 16.52 -14.78
N ARG A 204 -12.56 17.10 -13.99
CA ARG A 204 -13.20 18.39 -14.32
C ARG A 204 -12.18 19.53 -14.45
N LEU A 205 -11.12 19.51 -13.64
CA LEU A 205 -10.04 20.48 -13.74
C LEU A 205 -9.21 20.28 -15.00
N GLN A 206 -8.90 19.04 -15.36
CA GLN A 206 -8.18 18.75 -16.61
C GLN A 206 -8.96 19.20 -17.85
N GLU A 207 -10.27 18.92 -17.90
CA GLU A 207 -11.15 19.37 -18.99
C GLU A 207 -11.22 20.89 -19.11
N LYS A 208 -11.24 21.60 -17.97
CA LYS A 208 -11.30 23.07 -17.96
C LYS A 208 -9.97 23.74 -18.35
N LEU A 209 -8.85 23.04 -18.21
CA LEU A 209 -7.51 23.54 -18.49
C LEU A 209 -6.97 23.14 -19.87
N SER A 210 -7.63 22.21 -20.57
CA SER A 210 -7.29 21.75 -21.92
C SER A 210 -7.93 22.64 -22.99
#